data_AF-A0A945A308-F1
#
_entry.id   AF-A0A945A308-F1
#
_cell.length_a   1.000
_cell.length_b   1.000
_cell.length_c   1.000
_cell.angle_alpha   90.00
_cell.angle_beta   90.00
_cell.angle_gamma   90.00
#
_symmetry.space_group_name_H-M   'P 1'
#
loop_
_entity.id
_entity.type
_entity.pdbx_description
1 polymer ?
#
loop_
_entity_poly.entity_id
_entity_poly.type
_entity_poly.pdbx_seq_one_letter_code
_entity_poly.pdbx_strand_id
1 'polypeptide(L)' 'MTEHSDIDPAITEMWRHTLVEGHEDKPSSYLPGSHRCSFCLVPMSGVSGVIMKALRNRTPSRKNPEMCNY' A
#
# COMPACT_ATOMS: atom_id res chain seq x y z
N MET A 1 -2.29 -3.67 29.72
CA MET A 1 -1.07 -3.30 28.98
C MET A 1 -0.21 -4.54 28.95
N THR A 2 -0.17 -5.25 27.82
CA THR A 2 0.66 -6.43 27.65
C THR A 2 2.09 -5.96 27.38
N GLU A 3 3.03 -6.28 28.26
CA GLU A 3 4.46 -6.06 28.05
C GLU A 3 4.93 -6.88 26.83
N HIS A 4 5.38 -6.21 25.79
CA HIS A 4 6.06 -6.82 24.65
C HIS A 4 7.54 -6.99 25.00
N SER A 5 7.85 -8.03 25.77
CA SER A 5 9.16 -8.22 26.39
C SER A 5 10.27 -8.80 25.50
N ASP A 6 10.05 -8.98 24.19
CA ASP A 6 11.07 -9.53 23.28
C ASP A 6 10.98 -8.90 21.87
N ILE A 7 11.11 -7.58 21.78
CA ILE A 7 11.25 -6.93 20.47
C ILE A 7 12.72 -6.98 20.08
N ASP A 8 13.03 -7.77 19.05
CA ASP A 8 14.37 -7.89 18.48
C ASP A 8 14.96 -6.50 18.16
N PRO A 9 16.17 -6.16 18.67
CA PRO A 9 16.82 -4.88 18.37
C PRO A 9 17.01 -4.66 16.87
N ALA A 10 17.20 -5.72 16.07
CA ALA A 10 17.31 -5.61 14.62
C ALA A 10 15.98 -5.17 13.97
N ILE A 11 14.84 -5.67 14.48
CA ILE A 11 13.51 -5.25 14.02
C ILE A 11 13.26 -3.79 14.39
N THR A 12 13.64 -3.39 15.61
CA THR A 12 13.50 -2.00 16.07
C THR A 12 14.31 -1.04 15.20
N GLU A 13 15.55 -1.40 14.87
CA GLU A 13 16.43 -0.58 14.04
C GLU A 13 15.93 -0.48 12.59
N MET A 14 15.41 -1.58 12.04
CA MET A 14 14.77 -1.59 10.72
C MET A 14 13.54 -0.66 10.66
N TRP A 15 12.69 -0.69 11.68
CA TRP A 15 11.55 0.23 11.77
C TRP A 15 12.00 1.68 11.96
N ARG A 16 13.03 1.94 12.77
CA ARG A 16 13.60 3.28 12.95
C ARG A 16 14.06 3.87 11.62
N HIS A 17 14.83 3.10 10.84
CA HIS A 17 15.29 3.52 9.52
C HIS A 17 14.13 3.76 8.56
N THR A 18 13.14 2.86 8.53
CA THR A 18 11.96 2.97 7.67
C THR A 18 11.12 4.22 8.00
N LEU A 19 10.98 4.57 9.27
CA LEU A 19 10.21 5.74 9.71
C LEU A 19 10.94 7.06 9.51
N VAL A 20 12.28 7.07 9.63
CA VAL A 20 13.08 8.30 9.50
C VAL A 20 13.38 8.61 8.03
N GLU A 21 13.80 7.61 7.26
CA GLU A 21 14.27 7.78 5.89
C GLU A 21 13.19 7.47 4.84
N GLY A 22 12.11 6.80 5.28
CA GLY A 22 11.09 6.25 4.39
C GLY A 22 11.49 4.86 3.90
N HIS A 23 10.49 4.06 3.51
CA HIS A 23 10.75 2.83 2.78
C HIS A 23 11.08 3.18 1.32
N GLU A 24 12.15 2.60 0.77
CA GLU A 24 12.41 2.68 -0.67
C GLU A 24 11.34 1.88 -1.44
N ASP A 25 10.21 2.53 -1.71
CA ASP A 25 9.16 1.99 -2.54
C ASP A 25 9.65 1.93 -3.99
N LYS A 26 10.20 0.78 -4.39
CA LYS A 26 10.45 0.53 -5.80
C LYS A 26 9.09 0.46 -6.52
N PRO A 27 8.98 0.93 -7.77
CA PRO A 27 7.75 0.80 -8.56
C PRO A 27 7.31 -0.65 -8.80
N SER A 28 8.17 -1.62 -8.48
CA SER A 28 7.94 -3.06 -8.54
C SER A 28 7.71 -3.71 -7.17
N SER A 29 7.88 -2.97 -6.06
CA SER A 29 7.70 -3.48 -4.71
C SER A 29 6.27 -3.92 -4.49
N TYR A 30 6.12 -5.11 -3.92
CA TYR A 30 4.83 -5.68 -3.62
C TYR A 30 4.36 -5.15 -2.26
N LEU A 31 3.29 -4.36 -2.24
CA LEU A 31 2.79 -3.76 -0.99
C LEU A 31 1.86 -4.75 -0.25
N PRO A 32 2.18 -5.13 1.00
CA PRO A 32 1.31 -5.96 1.82
C PRO A 32 0.13 -5.11 2.34
N GLY A 33 -0.95 -5.03 1.56
CA GLY A 33 -2.15 -4.29 1.94
C GLY A 33 -3.30 -4.50 0.95
N SER A 34 -4.50 -4.08 1.34
CA SER A 34 -5.62 -3.98 0.41
C SER A 34 -5.28 -2.98 -0.70
N HIS A 35 -5.69 -3.26 -1.93
CA HIS A 35 -5.26 -2.50 -3.09
C HIS A 35 -5.70 -1.02 -2.99
N ARG A 36 -4.73 -0.09 -2.95
CA ARG A 36 -5.01 1.34 -2.86
C ARG A 36 -4.53 2.03 -4.13
N CYS A 37 -5.35 2.01 -5.18
CA CYS A 37 -5.09 2.88 -6.32
C CYS A 37 -5.74 4.25 -6.08
N SER A 38 -4.99 5.34 -6.20
CA SER A 38 -5.49 6.71 -5.97
C SER A 38 -6.72 7.02 -6.84
N PHE A 39 -6.69 6.61 -8.11
CA PHE A 39 -7.83 6.73 -9.04
C PHE A 39 -9.07 5.90 -8.65
N CYS A 40 -8.86 4.81 -7.92
CA CYS A 40 -9.90 3.88 -7.48
C CYS A 40 -10.51 4.34 -6.16
N LEU A 41 -9.77 5.12 -5.38
CA LEU A 41 -10.15 5.64 -4.06
C LEU A 41 -10.69 7.08 -4.11
N VAL A 42 -10.32 7.90 -5.11
CA VAL A 42 -10.82 9.27 -5.27
C VAL A 42 -11.96 9.28 -6.29
N PRO A 43 -13.11 9.96 -6.05
CA PRO A 43 -13.43 10.90 -4.96
C PRO A 43 -14.23 10.31 -3.78
N MET A 44 -14.78 9.10 -3.90
CA MET A 44 -15.66 8.48 -2.88
C MET A 44 -15.15 7.11 -2.44
N SER A 45 -13.91 7.06 -1.98
CA SER A 45 -13.30 5.90 -1.28
C SER A 45 -13.60 4.52 -1.87
N GLY A 46 -13.64 4.37 -3.20
CA GLY A 46 -13.92 3.08 -3.86
C GLY A 46 -15.01 3.09 -4.94
N VAL A 47 -15.94 4.05 -4.95
CA VAL A 47 -17.03 4.07 -5.97
C VAL A 47 -16.46 4.23 -7.39
N SER A 48 -15.46 5.10 -7.56
CA SER A 48 -14.73 5.25 -8.81
C SER A 48 -14.00 3.97 -9.22
N GLY A 49 -13.48 3.20 -8.25
CA GLY A 49 -12.89 1.88 -8.48
C GLY A 49 -13.88 0.86 -9.01
N VAL A 50 -15.11 0.83 -8.49
CA VAL A 50 -16.18 -0.05 -9.00
C VAL A 50 -16.56 0.33 -10.43
N ILE A 51 -16.68 1.64 -10.72
CA ILE A 51 -16.99 2.15 -12.05
C ILE A 51 -15.85 1.82 -13.04
N MET A 52 -14.59 2.04 -12.66
CA MET A 52 -13.42 1.71 -13.50
C MET A 52 -13.31 0.22 -13.78
N LYS A 53 -13.63 -0.63 -12.80
CA LYS A 53 -13.68 -2.09 -12.98
C LYS A 53 -14.80 -2.49 -13.94
N ALA A 54 -15.99 -1.89 -13.79
CA ALA A 54 -17.15 -2.21 -14.62
C ALA A 54 -17.03 -1.70 -16.06
N LEU A 55 -16.49 -0.50 -16.28
CA LEU A 55 -16.46 0.15 -17.60
C LEU A 55 -15.17 -0.07 -18.39
N ARG A 56 -14.04 -0.29 -17.71
CA ARG A 56 -12.72 -0.37 -18.35
C ARG A 56 -11.94 -1.64 -18.00
N ASN A 57 -12.57 -2.57 -17.28
CA ASN A 57 -11.98 -3.81 -16.80
C ASN A 57 -10.64 -3.62 -16.06
N ARG A 58 -10.48 -2.48 -15.38
CA ARG A 58 -9.23 -2.11 -14.70
C ARG A 58 -9.24 -2.58 -13.26
N THR A 59 -8.13 -3.13 -12.78
CA THR A 59 -7.95 -3.54 -11.38
C THR A 59 -6.86 -2.70 -10.70
N PRO A 60 -6.98 -2.39 -9.41
CA PRO A 60 -5.96 -1.59 -8.71
C PRO A 60 -4.63 -2.37 -8.62
N SER A 61 -3.50 -1.73 -8.94
CA SER A 61 -2.20 -2.40 -8.97
C SER A 61 -1.70 -2.76 -7.56
N ARG A 62 -1.03 -3.92 -7.43
CA ARG A 62 -0.34 -4.34 -6.19
C ARG A 62 1.10 -3.84 -6.10
N LYS A 63 1.58 -3.18 -7.18
CA LYS A 63 2.96 -2.70 -7.32
C LYS A 63 3.09 -1.18 -7.28
N ASN A 64 2.04 -0.47 -7.70
CA ASN A 64 2.04 0.98 -7.72
C ASN A 64 0.68 1.53 -7.27
N PRO A 65 0.60 2.25 -6.13
CA PRO A 65 -0.63 2.82 -5.62
C PRO A 65 -1.18 3.97 -6.47
N GLU A 66 -0.44 4.47 -7.45
CA GLU A 66 -0.91 5.49 -8.38
C GLU A 66 -1.46 4.93 -9.70
N MET A 67 -1.35 3.61 -9.93
CA MET A 67 -1.73 2.99 -11.21
C MET A 67 -2.79 1.89 -11.10
N CYS A 68 -3.68 1.83 -12.09
CA CYS A 68 -4.55 0.69 -12.35
C CYS A 68 -3.91 -0.25 -13.38
N ASN A 69 -3.89 -1.54 -13.09
CA ASN A 69 -3.58 -2.59 -14.06
C ASN A 69 -4.82 -2.95 -14.89
N TYR A 70 -4.56 -3.66 -16.00
CA TYR A 70 -5.57 -4.32 -16.82
C TYR A 70 -6.08 -5.60 -16.15
#